data_AF-A0A961CB08-F1
#
_entry.id   AF-A0A961CB08-F1
#
_cell.length_a   1.000
_cell.length_b   1.000
_cell.length_c   1.000
_cell.angle_alpha   90.00
_cell.angle_beta   90.00
_cell.angle_gamma   90.00
#
_symmetry.space_group_name_H-M   'P 1'
#
loop_
_entity.id
_entity.type
_entity.pdbx_description
1 polymer ?
#
loop_
_entity_poly.entity_id
_entity_poly.type
_entity_poly.pdbx_seq_one_letter_code
_entity_poly.pdbx_strand_id
1 'polypeptide(L)'
;MQRRSREERKLQYLDAAIAILAESVDVSEDHSGLALAHVKIDDVAERANVTKGAIYHIWPTQEAYWAELLQAMLAETTAAGSKFADWAEEVTRPDYDGPPPTHLDVCRVGLESRLANSASYIRASVQSYPSDEGISDHLDHEAQEVASIYPSATESIITSAGRTIRPDISYSQIIALLDALLNGLVILHQYYPEQIRNLVLEDGSTVDPYSIVSESAMLRFSTADADVDAGSIPFKSILGIPLDGPSLESIRNHAESVASTATTSDAADREAFYIRTGLDLLKEINPSIAAVGTIDALGNVRIADVAQRVGVSKGSIYHLWPSQELFRLDVLKHILTTWSDFSAMAIAALMDRSKAEGWTPEELLRNASDLAFDACKADPTFLARFSFALHVANPEVASAFRDGNFKVNQQFSALLDKVLTDQGRKLRAPIDLSILSSYVEAALYGLILLNGTSPDLVDGHRRHLAEDAPKPPSYLAEMIAGLCEYLSEPIDS
;
A
#
# COMPACT_ATOMS: atom_id res chain seq x y z
N MET A 1 -6.51 -36.90 29.79
CA MET A 1 -6.25 -35.59 29.15
C MET A 1 -4.75 -35.35 29.17
N GLN A 2 -4.11 -35.38 28.01
CA GLN A 2 -2.69 -35.07 27.88
C GLN A 2 -2.51 -33.56 28.14
N ARG A 3 -1.56 -33.20 29.01
CA ARG A 3 -1.33 -31.82 29.40
C ARG A 3 -0.68 -31.10 28.22
N ARG A 4 -1.39 -30.15 27.60
CA ARG A 4 -0.86 -29.35 26.48
C ARG A 4 0.47 -28.72 26.86
N SER A 5 1.41 -28.71 25.93
CA SER A 5 2.72 -28.08 26.09
C SER A 5 2.57 -26.56 26.27
N ARG A 6 3.66 -25.86 26.60
CA ARG A 6 3.63 -24.39 26.63
C ARG A 6 3.39 -23.83 25.23
N GLU A 7 4.01 -24.42 24.21
CA GLU A 7 3.92 -23.97 22.83
C GLU A 7 2.53 -24.21 22.23
N GLU A 8 1.92 -25.36 22.49
CA GLU A 8 0.55 -25.66 22.05
C GLU A 8 -0.48 -24.69 22.66
N ARG A 9 -0.24 -24.22 23.89
CA ARG A 9 -1.09 -23.21 24.52
C ARG A 9 -0.85 -21.82 23.95
N LYS A 10 0.41 -21.48 23.66
CA LYS A 10 0.79 -20.23 23.00
C LYS A 10 0.08 -20.11 21.65
N LEU A 11 0.22 -21.11 20.78
CA LEU A 11 -0.44 -21.14 19.47
C LEU A 11 -1.97 -21.02 19.61
N GLN A 12 -2.58 -21.81 20.50
CA GLN A 12 -4.03 -21.71 20.75
C GLN A 12 -4.50 -20.29 21.12
N TYR A 13 -3.73 -19.58 21.95
CA TYR A 13 -4.09 -18.22 22.36
C TYR A 13 -3.88 -17.20 21.23
N LEU A 14 -2.87 -17.40 20.38
CA LEU A 14 -2.64 -16.60 19.19
C LEU A 14 -3.76 -16.84 18.16
N ASP A 15 -4.13 -18.10 17.88
CA ASP A 15 -5.25 -18.44 16.99
C ASP A 15 -6.57 -17.79 17.45
N ALA A 16 -6.84 -17.84 18.77
CA ALA A 16 -8.03 -17.21 19.35
C ALA A 16 -8.03 -15.69 19.15
N ALA A 17 -6.87 -15.06 19.24
CA ALA A 17 -6.69 -13.63 19.04
C ALA A 17 -6.84 -13.21 17.57
N ILE A 18 -6.26 -13.98 16.66
CA ILE A 18 -6.39 -13.78 15.20
C ILE A 18 -7.86 -13.93 14.78
N ALA A 19 -8.58 -14.91 15.33
CA ALA A 19 -10.01 -15.06 15.08
C ALA A 19 -10.82 -13.84 15.56
N ILE A 20 -10.52 -13.29 16.74
CA ILE A 20 -11.16 -12.07 17.24
C ILE A 20 -10.88 -10.88 16.30
N LEU A 21 -9.64 -10.75 15.80
CA LEU A 21 -9.30 -9.70 14.83
C LEU A 21 -10.08 -9.85 13.54
N ALA A 22 -10.13 -11.06 12.98
CA ALA A 22 -10.88 -11.33 11.77
C ALA A 22 -12.37 -10.97 11.93
N GLU A 23 -12.98 -11.36 13.05
CA GLU A 23 -14.36 -10.99 13.38
C GLU A 23 -14.53 -9.47 13.53
N SER A 24 -13.54 -8.75 14.08
CA SER A 24 -13.62 -7.29 14.25
C SER A 24 -13.50 -6.51 12.94
N VAL A 25 -12.78 -7.04 11.94
CA VAL A 25 -12.68 -6.45 10.60
C VAL A 25 -14.03 -6.56 9.88
N ASP A 26 -14.81 -7.60 10.16
CA ASP A 26 -16.11 -7.85 9.53
C ASP A 26 -17.29 -7.13 10.22
N VAL A 27 -17.13 -6.67 11.47
CA VAL A 27 -18.22 -6.10 12.28
C VAL A 27 -18.15 -4.56 12.28
N SER A 28 -19.22 -3.92 11.79
CA SER A 28 -19.33 -2.45 11.61
C SER A 28 -19.59 -1.64 12.89
N GLU A 29 -19.35 -2.20 14.08
CA GLU A 29 -19.74 -1.54 15.34
C GLU A 29 -18.65 -0.59 15.86
N ASP A 30 -18.93 0.72 15.79
CA ASP A 30 -18.50 1.88 16.63
C ASP A 30 -17.08 2.00 17.20
N HIS A 31 -16.13 1.13 16.86
CA HIS A 31 -14.84 1.05 17.54
C HIS A 31 -13.70 1.32 16.55
N SER A 32 -13.37 2.60 16.35
CA SER A 32 -12.20 3.03 15.57
C SER A 32 -11.00 3.32 16.47
N GLY A 33 -10.23 2.29 16.85
CA GLY A 33 -8.97 2.55 17.55
C GLY A 33 -8.01 1.37 17.66
N LEU A 34 -6.80 1.55 17.10
CA LEU A 34 -5.62 0.67 17.21
C LEU A 34 -5.86 -0.72 16.61
N ALA A 35 -5.18 -1.01 15.49
CA ALA A 35 -5.18 -2.29 14.78
C ALA A 35 -5.18 -3.55 15.67
N LEU A 36 -4.46 -3.51 16.80
CA LEU A 36 -4.36 -4.61 17.76
C LEU A 36 -4.94 -4.31 19.16
N ALA A 37 -5.32 -3.07 19.48
CA ALA A 37 -5.83 -2.78 20.84
C ALA A 37 -7.29 -3.21 21.05
N HIS A 38 -7.97 -3.58 19.97
CA HIS A 38 -9.25 -4.27 20.03
C HIS A 38 -9.12 -5.71 20.57
N VAL A 39 -7.93 -6.33 20.49
CA VAL A 39 -7.68 -7.64 21.10
C VAL A 39 -7.20 -7.46 22.52
N LYS A 40 -8.14 -7.40 23.46
CA LYS A 40 -7.77 -7.38 24.87
C LYS A 40 -7.41 -8.81 25.28
N ILE A 41 -6.39 -8.92 26.14
CA ILE A 41 -6.07 -10.18 26.82
C ILE A 41 -7.32 -10.78 27.51
N ASP A 42 -8.25 -9.93 27.93
CA ASP A 42 -9.55 -10.30 28.48
C ASP A 42 -10.38 -11.12 27.51
N ASP A 43 -10.55 -10.62 26.29
CA ASP A 43 -11.38 -11.25 25.25
C ASP A 43 -10.74 -12.56 24.75
N VAL A 44 -9.41 -12.58 24.65
CA VAL A 44 -8.64 -13.78 24.30
C VAL A 44 -8.72 -14.82 25.40
N ALA A 45 -8.63 -14.41 26.66
CA ALA A 45 -8.78 -15.31 27.81
C ALA A 45 -10.18 -15.94 27.83
N GLU A 46 -11.21 -15.13 27.59
CA GLU A 46 -12.58 -15.60 27.47
C GLU A 46 -12.74 -16.59 26.30
N ARG A 47 -12.26 -16.23 25.11
CA ARG A 47 -12.35 -17.07 23.90
C ARG A 47 -11.61 -18.40 24.04
N ALA A 48 -10.41 -18.36 24.63
CA ALA A 48 -9.62 -19.56 24.89
C ALA A 48 -10.09 -20.33 26.13
N ASN A 49 -11.10 -19.83 26.86
CA ASN A 49 -11.64 -20.37 28.10
C ASN A 49 -10.56 -20.59 29.17
N VAL A 50 -9.75 -19.56 29.41
CA VAL A 50 -8.66 -19.52 30.39
C VAL A 50 -8.70 -18.25 31.22
N THR A 51 -7.88 -18.18 32.27
CA THR A 51 -7.74 -16.94 33.05
C THR A 51 -6.72 -16.00 32.40
N LYS A 52 -6.87 -14.69 32.60
CA LYS A 52 -5.84 -13.70 32.19
C LYS A 52 -4.44 -14.07 32.71
N GLY A 53 -4.37 -14.59 33.94
CA GLY A 53 -3.10 -15.04 34.53
C GLY A 53 -2.44 -16.18 33.75
N ALA A 54 -3.19 -17.05 33.08
CA ALA A 54 -2.65 -18.10 32.22
C ALA A 54 -1.98 -17.52 30.96
N ILE A 55 -2.54 -16.43 30.40
CA ILE A 55 -1.94 -15.68 29.29
C ILE A 55 -0.69 -14.95 29.77
N TYR A 56 -0.74 -14.26 30.93
CA TYR A 56 0.42 -13.57 31.49
C TYR A 56 1.58 -14.50 31.91
N HIS A 57 1.31 -15.79 32.11
CA HIS A 57 2.35 -16.80 32.32
C HIS A 57 3.13 -17.14 31.04
N ILE A 58 2.56 -16.90 29.86
CA ILE A 58 3.24 -17.04 28.57
C ILE A 58 3.93 -15.73 28.22
N TRP A 59 3.17 -14.62 28.28
CA TRP A 59 3.64 -13.28 27.97
C TRP A 59 3.63 -12.39 29.22
N PRO A 60 4.79 -11.99 29.75
CA PRO A 60 4.84 -11.23 31.00
C PRO A 60 4.20 -9.83 30.90
N THR A 61 4.04 -9.30 29.68
CA THR A 61 3.40 -8.01 29.42
C THR A 61 2.47 -8.09 28.21
N GLN A 62 1.59 -7.09 28.06
CA GLN A 62 0.67 -7.02 26.92
C GLN A 62 1.41 -6.74 25.62
N GLU A 63 2.51 -6.00 25.67
CA GLU A 63 3.38 -5.69 24.54
C GLU A 63 4.12 -6.92 24.03
N ALA A 64 4.61 -7.77 24.95
CA ALA A 64 5.22 -9.05 24.58
C ALA A 64 4.22 -9.98 23.87
N TYR A 65 2.95 -9.93 24.29
CA TYR A 65 1.87 -10.63 23.64
C TYR A 65 1.55 -10.05 22.25
N TRP A 66 1.43 -8.72 22.12
CA TRP A 66 1.18 -8.08 20.83
C TRP A 66 2.30 -8.30 19.81
N ALA A 67 3.57 -8.29 20.24
CA ALA A 67 4.70 -8.58 19.37
C ALA A 67 4.63 -10.00 18.79
N GLU A 68 4.33 -11.01 19.61
CA GLU A 68 4.19 -12.39 19.12
C GLU A 68 2.89 -12.62 18.33
N LEU A 69 1.80 -11.94 18.69
CA LEU A 69 0.56 -11.96 17.89
C LEU A 69 0.82 -11.42 16.50
N LEU A 70 1.53 -10.29 16.39
CA LEU A 70 1.89 -9.71 15.12
C LEU A 70 2.77 -10.66 14.29
N GLN A 71 3.77 -11.30 14.89
CA GLN A 71 4.58 -12.31 14.19
C GLN A 71 3.75 -13.49 13.70
N ALA A 72 2.81 -13.99 14.52
CA ALA A 72 1.92 -15.08 14.11
C ALA A 72 0.99 -14.66 12.96
N MET A 73 0.46 -13.44 12.99
CA MET A 73 -0.36 -12.89 11.91
C MET A 73 0.42 -12.70 10.62
N LEU A 74 1.63 -12.16 10.71
CA LEU A 74 2.50 -11.98 9.55
C LEU A 74 2.85 -13.33 8.95
N ALA A 75 3.16 -14.33 9.79
CA ALA A 75 3.37 -15.71 9.34
C ALA A 75 2.16 -16.29 8.58
N GLU A 76 0.91 -16.05 8.99
CA GLU A 76 -0.30 -16.48 8.26
C GLU A 76 -0.47 -15.77 6.91
N THR A 77 0.02 -14.53 6.78
CA THR A 77 -0.05 -13.77 5.52
C THR A 77 1.08 -14.09 4.55
N THR A 78 2.15 -14.75 5.02
CA THR A 78 3.22 -15.23 4.13
C THR A 78 2.69 -16.26 3.14
N ALA A 79 3.43 -16.42 2.04
CA ALA A 79 3.10 -17.43 1.05
C ALA A 79 2.92 -18.83 1.68
N ALA A 80 3.68 -19.18 2.73
CA ALA A 80 3.68 -20.49 3.38
C ALA A 80 2.44 -20.82 4.25
N GLY A 81 1.67 -19.82 4.69
CA GLY A 81 0.47 -20.00 5.53
C GLY A 81 -0.87 -19.78 4.82
N SER A 82 -0.82 -19.50 3.52
CA SER A 82 -1.96 -19.00 2.75
C SER A 82 -2.60 -20.09 1.88
N LYS A 83 -3.85 -19.87 1.41
CA LYS A 83 -4.48 -20.73 0.39
C LYS A 83 -3.64 -20.82 -0.89
N PHE A 84 -2.79 -19.83 -1.13
CA PHE A 84 -1.83 -19.85 -2.22
C PHE A 84 -0.74 -20.91 -2.02
N ALA A 85 -0.24 -21.16 -0.79
CA ALA A 85 0.67 -22.27 -0.50
C ALA A 85 0.00 -23.61 -0.74
N ASP A 86 -1.23 -23.81 -0.25
CA ASP A 86 -1.96 -25.05 -0.44
C ASP A 86 -2.15 -25.36 -1.92
N TRP A 87 -2.55 -24.34 -2.70
CA TRP A 87 -2.69 -24.43 -4.14
C TRP A 87 -1.34 -24.70 -4.83
N ALA A 88 -0.28 -23.98 -4.46
CA ALA A 88 1.06 -24.17 -5.01
C ALA A 88 1.61 -25.58 -4.72
N GLU A 89 1.39 -26.11 -3.52
CA GLU A 89 1.74 -27.49 -3.17
C GLU A 89 0.97 -28.48 -4.05
N GLU A 90 -0.34 -28.28 -4.23
CA GLU A 90 -1.20 -29.14 -5.06
C GLU A 90 -0.75 -29.19 -6.52
N VAL A 91 -0.53 -28.04 -7.16
CA VAL A 91 -0.18 -27.96 -8.59
C VAL A 91 1.26 -28.35 -8.88
N THR A 92 2.11 -28.48 -7.86
CA THR A 92 3.50 -28.94 -8.00
C THR A 92 3.69 -30.41 -7.64
N ARG A 93 2.62 -31.12 -7.25
CA ARG A 93 2.72 -32.56 -6.93
C ARG A 93 3.10 -33.36 -8.19
N PRO A 94 3.96 -34.40 -8.06
CA PRO A 94 4.36 -35.23 -9.20
C PRO A 94 3.20 -35.96 -9.89
N ASP A 95 2.07 -36.16 -9.19
CA ASP A 95 0.87 -36.83 -9.66
C ASP A 95 -0.26 -35.86 -10.05
N TYR A 96 0.03 -34.56 -10.16
CA TYR A 96 -0.93 -33.57 -10.64
C TYR A 96 -1.29 -33.84 -12.11
N ASP A 97 -2.58 -34.14 -12.36
CA ASP A 97 -3.16 -34.44 -13.68
C ASP A 97 -3.76 -33.19 -14.37
N GLY A 98 -3.64 -32.02 -13.76
CA GLY A 98 -4.14 -30.77 -14.34
C GLY A 98 -3.18 -30.14 -15.35
N PRO A 99 -3.65 -29.15 -16.13
CA PRO A 99 -2.76 -28.33 -16.95
C PRO A 99 -1.77 -27.57 -16.05
N PRO A 100 -0.51 -27.35 -16.48
CA PRO A 100 0.44 -26.56 -15.72
C PRO A 100 -0.15 -25.18 -15.36
N PRO A 101 0.03 -24.71 -14.11
CA PRO A 101 -0.52 -23.43 -13.68
C PRO A 101 0.04 -22.29 -14.53
N THR A 102 -0.83 -21.39 -14.98
CA THR A 102 -0.41 -20.21 -15.74
C THR A 102 -0.08 -19.05 -14.79
N HIS A 103 0.57 -18.00 -15.32
CA HIS A 103 0.78 -16.76 -14.57
C HIS A 103 -0.53 -16.14 -14.08
N LEU A 104 -1.58 -16.20 -14.90
CA LEU A 104 -2.90 -15.68 -14.56
C LEU A 104 -3.53 -16.48 -13.42
N ASP A 105 -3.32 -17.80 -13.37
CA ASP A 105 -3.78 -18.62 -12.24
C ASP A 105 -3.09 -18.24 -10.94
N VAL A 106 -1.77 -18.02 -10.98
CA VAL A 106 -0.97 -17.56 -9.83
C VAL A 106 -1.52 -16.22 -9.32
N CYS A 107 -1.77 -15.26 -10.22
CA CYS A 107 -2.27 -13.94 -9.85
C CYS A 107 -3.67 -14.04 -9.22
N ARG A 108 -4.60 -14.70 -9.90
CA ARG A 108 -5.97 -14.87 -9.41
C ARG A 108 -6.01 -15.50 -8.02
N VAL A 109 -5.34 -16.64 -7.82
CA VAL A 109 -5.31 -17.33 -6.53
C VAL A 109 -4.61 -16.48 -5.46
N GLY A 110 -3.52 -15.77 -5.82
CA GLY A 110 -2.82 -14.87 -4.92
C GLY A 110 -3.71 -13.74 -4.41
N LEU A 111 -4.43 -13.06 -5.31
CA LEU A 111 -5.37 -11.99 -4.96
C LEU A 111 -6.54 -12.51 -4.14
N GLU A 112 -7.22 -13.56 -4.59
CA GLU A 112 -8.34 -14.18 -3.87
C GLU A 112 -7.93 -14.63 -2.46
N SER A 113 -6.75 -15.23 -2.32
CA SER A 113 -6.21 -15.65 -1.03
C SER A 113 -5.97 -14.47 -0.08
N ARG A 114 -5.44 -13.34 -0.59
CA ARG A 114 -5.17 -12.15 0.24
C ARG A 114 -6.45 -11.42 0.61
N LEU A 115 -7.39 -11.26 -0.32
CA LEU A 115 -8.67 -10.60 -0.06
C LEU A 115 -9.54 -11.38 0.95
N ALA A 116 -9.45 -12.72 0.93
CA ALA A 116 -10.16 -13.59 1.87
C ALA A 116 -9.50 -13.66 3.25
N ASN A 117 -8.29 -13.12 3.44
CA ASN A 117 -7.57 -13.15 4.71
C ASN A 117 -7.53 -11.74 5.33
N SER A 118 -8.27 -11.55 6.42
CA SER A 118 -8.33 -10.29 7.16
C SER A 118 -6.97 -9.81 7.68
N ALA A 119 -6.04 -10.74 7.96
CA ALA A 119 -4.68 -10.42 8.37
C ALA A 119 -3.91 -9.65 7.29
N SER A 120 -4.27 -9.79 6.00
CA SER A 120 -3.66 -9.02 4.91
C SER A 120 -3.89 -7.51 5.05
N TYR A 121 -5.05 -7.10 5.57
CA TYR A 121 -5.33 -5.67 5.81
C TYR A 121 -4.57 -5.15 7.03
N ILE A 122 -4.39 -5.99 8.04
CA ILE A 122 -3.62 -5.65 9.25
C ILE A 122 -2.14 -5.52 8.91
N ARG A 123 -1.61 -6.40 8.06
CA ARG A 123 -0.24 -6.29 7.50
C ARG A 123 0.00 -4.92 6.89
N ALA A 124 -0.91 -4.43 6.04
CA ALA A 124 -0.79 -3.11 5.43
C ALA A 124 -0.76 -1.96 6.47
N SER A 125 -1.59 -2.05 7.51
CA SER A 125 -1.56 -1.06 8.62
C SER A 125 -0.23 -1.10 9.36
N VAL A 126 0.33 -2.28 9.61
CA VAL A 126 1.61 -2.43 10.32
C VAL A 126 2.78 -1.92 9.48
N GLN A 127 2.81 -2.23 8.18
CA GLN A 127 3.82 -1.75 7.23
C GLN A 127 3.84 -0.22 7.12
N SER A 128 2.74 0.46 7.45
CA SER A 128 2.68 1.91 7.46
C SER A 128 3.48 2.58 8.57
N TYR A 129 4.06 1.78 9.48
CA TYR A 129 4.76 2.29 10.64
C TYR A 129 6.15 1.64 10.85
N PRO A 130 7.12 1.90 9.96
CA PRO A 130 8.43 1.23 9.96
C PRO A 130 9.34 1.67 11.11
N SER A 131 8.92 2.58 11.99
CA SER A 131 9.79 3.14 13.03
C SER A 131 10.06 2.16 14.19
N ASP A 132 9.33 1.04 14.27
CA ASP A 132 9.67 -0.07 15.16
C ASP A 132 10.67 -0.99 14.46
N GLU A 133 11.93 -0.95 14.91
CA GLU A 133 13.03 -1.73 14.31
C GLU A 133 12.74 -3.24 14.30
N GLY A 134 12.10 -3.78 15.35
CA GLY A 134 11.81 -5.22 15.43
C GLY A 134 10.75 -5.66 14.41
N ILE A 135 9.75 -4.82 14.18
CA ILE A 135 8.72 -5.05 13.16
C ILE A 135 9.29 -4.83 11.76
N SER A 136 10.06 -3.76 11.56
CA SER A 136 10.68 -3.44 10.28
C SER A 136 11.66 -4.53 9.84
N ASP A 137 12.52 -5.02 10.73
CA ASP A 137 13.47 -6.10 10.44
C ASP A 137 12.74 -7.41 10.08
N HIS A 138 11.62 -7.71 10.76
CA HIS A 138 10.83 -8.90 10.46
C HIS A 138 10.15 -8.79 9.08
N LEU A 139 9.56 -7.64 8.77
CA LEU A 139 8.93 -7.38 7.47
C LEU A 139 9.96 -7.34 6.34
N ASP A 140 11.16 -6.80 6.57
CA ASP A 140 12.25 -6.83 5.60
C ASP A 140 12.71 -8.27 5.36
N HIS A 141 12.94 -9.04 6.43
CA HIS A 141 13.32 -10.45 6.31
C HIS A 141 12.29 -11.25 5.51
N GLU A 142 11.00 -11.04 5.78
CA GLU A 142 9.90 -11.66 5.03
C GLU A 142 9.92 -11.25 3.54
N ALA A 143 10.08 -9.96 3.25
CA ALA A 143 10.16 -9.47 1.87
C ALA A 143 11.34 -10.09 1.10
N GLN A 144 12.50 -10.21 1.75
CA GLN A 144 13.68 -10.88 1.20
C GLN A 144 13.45 -12.39 1.02
N GLU A 145 12.79 -13.05 1.97
CA GLU A 145 12.45 -14.47 1.89
C GLU A 145 11.52 -14.75 0.70
N VAL A 146 10.42 -14.00 0.57
CA VAL A 146 9.50 -14.09 -0.58
C VAL A 146 10.24 -13.86 -1.89
N ALA A 147 11.11 -12.85 -1.94
CA ALA A 147 11.92 -12.54 -3.12
C ALA A 147 12.97 -13.62 -3.45
N SER A 148 13.28 -14.52 -2.52
CA SER A 148 14.24 -15.63 -2.69
C SER A 148 13.58 -16.95 -3.10
N ILE A 149 12.30 -17.17 -2.77
CA ILE A 149 11.59 -18.44 -3.00
C ILE A 149 11.17 -18.61 -4.46
N TYR A 150 10.68 -17.55 -5.09
CA TYR A 150 10.05 -17.62 -6.41
C TYR A 150 10.90 -17.35 -7.67
N PRO A 151 12.21 -17.01 -7.65
CA PRO A 151 12.95 -16.66 -8.86
C PRO A 151 12.84 -17.68 -10.01
N SER A 152 12.97 -18.97 -9.74
CA SER A 152 12.90 -20.00 -10.80
C SER A 152 11.49 -20.13 -11.41
N ALA A 153 10.45 -19.94 -10.61
CA ALA A 153 9.07 -19.98 -11.09
C ALA A 153 8.76 -18.72 -11.93
N THR A 154 9.17 -17.56 -11.44
CA THR A 154 9.05 -16.27 -12.14
C THR A 154 9.81 -16.28 -13.46
N GLU A 155 11.06 -16.77 -13.46
CA GLU A 155 11.87 -16.97 -14.67
C GLU A 155 11.19 -17.89 -15.69
N SER A 156 10.64 -19.02 -15.24
CA SER A 156 9.92 -19.95 -16.13
C SER A 156 8.70 -19.28 -16.77
N ILE A 157 7.93 -18.51 -16.00
CA ILE A 157 6.78 -17.75 -16.50
C ILE A 157 7.22 -16.74 -17.56
N ILE A 158 8.22 -15.92 -17.26
CA ILE A 158 8.70 -14.85 -18.16
C ILE A 158 9.29 -15.46 -19.45
N THR A 159 10.08 -16.52 -19.33
CA THR A 159 10.67 -17.23 -20.46
C THR A 159 9.59 -17.89 -21.32
N SER A 160 8.55 -18.47 -20.71
CA SER A 160 7.43 -19.06 -21.46
C SER A 160 6.62 -18.02 -22.23
N ALA A 161 6.65 -16.76 -21.80
CA ALA A 161 6.08 -15.62 -22.51
C ALA A 161 7.00 -15.08 -23.62
N GLY A 162 8.16 -15.70 -23.87
CA GLY A 162 9.13 -15.29 -24.88
C GLY A 162 9.86 -14.00 -24.50
N ARG A 163 10.17 -13.82 -23.22
CA ARG A 163 10.78 -12.60 -22.68
C ARG A 163 11.93 -12.95 -21.75
N THR A 164 12.81 -11.97 -21.55
CA THR A 164 13.92 -12.03 -20.60
C THR A 164 13.89 -10.78 -19.71
N ILE A 165 14.14 -10.92 -18.41
CA ILE A 165 14.23 -9.75 -17.50
C ILE A 165 15.30 -8.77 -17.98
N ARG A 166 15.01 -7.47 -17.85
CA ARG A 166 15.95 -6.41 -18.19
C ARG A 166 17.24 -6.56 -17.36
N PRO A 167 18.43 -6.35 -17.95
CA PRO A 167 19.70 -6.55 -17.24
C PRO A 167 19.91 -5.69 -15.99
N ASP A 168 19.21 -4.58 -15.87
CA ASP A 168 19.30 -3.64 -14.75
C ASP A 168 18.37 -4.00 -13.56
N ILE A 169 17.64 -5.11 -13.67
CA ILE A 169 16.67 -5.56 -12.67
C ILE A 169 16.89 -7.04 -12.37
N SER A 170 16.76 -7.40 -11.10
CA SER A 170 16.82 -8.80 -10.65
C SER A 170 15.43 -9.42 -10.54
N TYR A 171 15.34 -10.75 -10.61
CA TYR A 171 14.10 -11.48 -10.32
C TYR A 171 13.54 -11.17 -8.93
N SER A 172 14.42 -11.05 -7.92
CA SER A 172 14.03 -10.70 -6.55
C SER A 172 13.35 -9.32 -6.47
N GLN A 173 13.84 -8.32 -7.20
CA GLN A 173 13.19 -7.01 -7.27
C GLN A 173 11.81 -7.08 -7.92
N ILE A 174 11.65 -7.89 -8.97
CA ILE A 174 10.34 -8.05 -9.62
C ILE A 174 9.37 -8.78 -8.71
N ILE A 175 9.80 -9.83 -8.02
CA ILE A 175 8.94 -10.54 -7.06
C ILE A 175 8.49 -9.61 -5.94
N ALA A 176 9.41 -8.83 -5.38
CA ALA A 176 9.10 -7.83 -4.36
C ALA A 176 8.11 -6.78 -4.87
N LEU A 177 8.31 -6.29 -6.11
CA LEU A 177 7.39 -5.38 -6.76
C LEU A 177 6.00 -6.00 -6.93
N LEU A 178 5.90 -7.25 -7.37
CA LEU A 178 4.63 -7.95 -7.54
C LEU A 178 3.90 -8.13 -6.19
N ASP A 179 4.58 -8.50 -5.10
CA ASP A 179 3.97 -8.54 -3.75
C ASP A 179 3.53 -7.13 -3.30
N ALA A 180 4.32 -6.10 -3.61
CA ALA A 180 3.94 -4.71 -3.32
C ALA A 180 2.64 -4.33 -4.04
N LEU A 181 2.53 -4.61 -5.35
CA LEU A 181 1.31 -4.37 -6.13
C LEU A 181 0.11 -5.10 -5.52
N LEU A 182 0.29 -6.35 -5.12
CA LEU A 182 -0.73 -7.14 -4.44
C LEU A 182 -1.19 -6.48 -3.12
N ASN A 183 -0.25 -6.02 -2.28
CA ASN A 183 -0.57 -5.31 -1.04
C ASN A 183 -1.33 -4.00 -1.32
N GLY A 184 -0.94 -3.27 -2.36
CA GLY A 184 -1.63 -2.06 -2.80
C GLY A 184 -3.08 -2.31 -3.24
N LEU A 185 -3.31 -3.38 -4.01
CA LEU A 185 -4.66 -3.81 -4.44
C LEU A 185 -5.53 -4.21 -3.24
N VAL A 186 -4.96 -4.93 -2.27
CA VAL A 186 -5.66 -5.30 -1.03
C VAL A 186 -6.13 -4.05 -0.28
N ILE A 187 -5.27 -3.04 -0.15
CA ILE A 187 -5.64 -1.78 0.51
C ILE A 187 -6.74 -1.06 -0.25
N LEU A 188 -6.63 -0.95 -1.58
CA LEU A 188 -7.66 -0.25 -2.36
C LEU A 188 -8.99 -0.99 -2.40
N HIS A 189 -8.99 -2.32 -2.35
CA HIS A 189 -10.22 -3.09 -2.28
C HIS A 189 -11.07 -2.73 -1.05
N GLN A 190 -10.45 -2.29 0.05
CA GLN A 190 -11.18 -1.79 1.24
C GLN A 190 -11.97 -0.50 0.96
N TYR A 191 -11.46 0.37 0.09
CA TYR A 191 -12.10 1.66 -0.23
C TYR A 191 -13.01 1.59 -1.45
N TYR A 192 -12.60 0.80 -2.44
CA TYR A 192 -13.17 0.73 -3.79
C TYR A 192 -13.32 -0.72 -4.27
N PRO A 193 -14.08 -1.57 -3.55
CA PRO A 193 -14.28 -2.96 -3.95
C PRO A 193 -14.88 -3.10 -5.35
N GLU A 194 -15.64 -2.10 -5.81
CA GLU A 194 -16.21 -2.06 -7.16
C GLU A 194 -15.18 -1.78 -8.28
N GLN A 195 -14.02 -1.19 -7.94
CA GLN A 195 -12.94 -0.91 -8.89
C GLN A 195 -11.86 -2.00 -8.85
N ILE A 196 -11.65 -2.62 -7.69
CA ILE A 196 -10.78 -3.78 -7.53
C ILE A 196 -11.61 -5.06 -7.64
N ARG A 197 -12.14 -5.29 -8.85
CA ARG A 197 -12.94 -6.48 -9.18
C ARG A 197 -12.47 -7.11 -10.47
N ASN A 198 -12.84 -8.37 -10.65
CA ASN A 198 -12.68 -9.05 -11.92
C ASN A 198 -13.43 -8.33 -13.04
N LEU A 199 -12.75 -8.16 -14.17
CA LEU A 199 -13.28 -7.51 -15.36
C LEU A 199 -13.65 -8.56 -16.39
N VAL A 200 -14.81 -8.40 -17.02
CA VAL A 200 -15.26 -9.24 -18.13
C VAL A 200 -14.91 -8.55 -19.44
N LEU A 201 -14.04 -9.16 -20.23
CA LEU A 201 -13.60 -8.65 -21.52
C LEU A 201 -14.66 -8.93 -22.61
N GLU A 202 -14.51 -8.30 -23.78
CA GLU A 202 -15.46 -8.43 -24.89
C GLU A 202 -15.63 -9.87 -25.40
N ASP A 203 -14.58 -10.70 -25.29
CA ASP A 203 -14.60 -12.12 -25.65
C ASP A 203 -15.24 -13.01 -24.56
N GLY A 204 -15.72 -12.42 -23.48
CA GLY A 204 -16.33 -13.10 -22.33
C GLY A 204 -15.32 -13.69 -21.34
N SER A 205 -14.02 -13.57 -21.61
CA SER A 205 -13.00 -13.94 -20.64
C SER A 205 -13.01 -12.99 -19.45
N THR A 206 -12.48 -13.45 -18.32
CA THR A 206 -12.40 -12.67 -17.09
C THR A 206 -10.95 -12.48 -16.70
N VAL A 207 -10.57 -11.25 -16.39
CA VAL A 207 -9.22 -10.91 -15.91
C VAL A 207 -9.33 -10.25 -14.55
N ASP A 208 -8.54 -10.72 -13.59
CA ASP A 208 -8.47 -10.14 -12.25
C ASP A 208 -7.52 -8.92 -12.22
N PRO A 209 -7.72 -7.97 -11.29
CA PRO A 209 -6.88 -6.78 -11.17
C PRO A 209 -5.40 -7.08 -10.98
N TYR A 210 -5.05 -8.17 -10.29
CA TYR A 210 -3.65 -8.49 -10.01
C TYR A 210 -2.94 -8.99 -11.27
N SER A 211 -3.61 -9.79 -12.10
CA SER A 211 -3.13 -10.15 -13.43
C SER A 211 -2.81 -8.91 -14.28
N ILE A 212 -3.69 -7.89 -14.28
CA ILE A 212 -3.49 -6.66 -15.06
C ILE A 212 -2.22 -5.91 -14.64
N VAL A 213 -2.09 -5.64 -13.33
CA VAL A 213 -0.92 -4.90 -12.83
C VAL A 213 0.35 -5.73 -12.96
N SER A 214 0.28 -7.04 -12.76
CA SER A 214 1.42 -7.94 -12.89
C SER A 214 1.92 -8.05 -14.33
N GLU A 215 1.02 -8.25 -15.30
CA GLU A 215 1.39 -8.27 -16.73
C GLU A 215 1.94 -6.92 -17.19
N SER A 216 1.37 -5.81 -16.70
CA SER A 216 1.90 -4.46 -16.96
C SER A 216 3.31 -4.29 -16.41
N ALA A 217 3.59 -4.82 -15.22
CA ALA A 217 4.93 -4.84 -14.64
C ALA A 217 5.90 -5.67 -15.50
N MET A 218 5.51 -6.90 -15.83
CA MET A 218 6.32 -7.80 -16.63
C MET A 218 6.65 -7.19 -17.98
N LEU A 219 5.69 -6.53 -18.64
CA LEU A 219 5.91 -5.82 -19.91
C LEU A 219 7.05 -4.80 -19.83
N ARG A 220 7.15 -4.05 -18.73
CA ARG A 220 8.11 -2.95 -18.55
C ARG A 220 9.46 -3.38 -18.04
N PHE A 221 9.50 -4.44 -17.23
CA PHE A 221 10.71 -4.93 -16.60
C PHE A 221 11.37 -6.11 -17.32
N SER A 222 10.85 -6.48 -18.48
CA SER A 222 11.44 -7.50 -19.36
C SER A 222 11.47 -7.05 -20.82
N THR A 223 12.33 -7.68 -21.61
CA THR A 223 12.45 -7.48 -23.05
C THR A 223 11.96 -8.70 -23.80
N ALA A 224 11.27 -8.52 -24.93
CA ALA A 224 10.91 -9.63 -25.79
C ALA A 224 12.17 -10.27 -26.41
N ASP A 225 12.19 -11.59 -26.48
CA ASP A 225 13.25 -12.33 -27.16
C ASP A 225 13.10 -12.13 -28.67
N ALA A 226 14.19 -11.79 -29.36
CA ALA A 226 14.16 -11.41 -30.77
C ALA A 226 13.69 -12.52 -31.74
N ASP A 227 13.61 -13.77 -31.27
CA ASP A 227 13.37 -14.98 -32.07
C ASP A 227 11.98 -15.61 -31.88
N VAL A 228 11.08 -15.01 -31.08
CA VAL A 228 9.71 -15.55 -30.86
C VAL A 228 8.70 -14.79 -31.73
N ASP A 229 8.07 -15.50 -32.68
CA ASP A 229 7.05 -14.95 -33.57
C ASP A 229 5.85 -14.44 -32.76
N ALA A 230 5.65 -13.12 -32.72
CA ALA A 230 4.69 -12.40 -31.87
C ALA A 230 3.20 -12.64 -32.23
N GLY A 231 2.90 -13.72 -32.95
CA GLY A 231 1.60 -13.99 -33.58
C GLY A 231 0.51 -14.54 -32.66
N SER A 232 0.77 -14.78 -31.37
CA SER A 232 -0.23 -15.39 -30.47
C SER A 232 -0.28 -14.84 -29.04
N ILE A 233 0.45 -13.78 -28.71
CA ILE A 233 0.49 -13.22 -27.33
C ILE A 233 0.49 -11.68 -27.42
N PRO A 234 -0.44 -10.96 -26.75
CA PRO A 234 -0.72 -9.56 -27.09
C PRO A 234 0.19 -8.58 -26.34
N PHE A 235 1.46 -8.42 -26.74
CA PHE A 235 2.30 -7.37 -26.14
C PHE A 235 3.33 -6.79 -27.13
N LYS A 236 2.98 -5.69 -27.78
CA LYS A 236 3.92 -4.82 -28.53
C LYS A 236 4.49 -3.76 -27.58
N SER A 237 5.82 -3.60 -27.56
CA SER A 237 6.54 -2.55 -26.83
C SER A 237 7.29 -1.61 -27.76
N ILE A 238 7.46 -0.33 -27.39
CA ILE A 238 8.59 0.50 -27.87
C ILE A 238 9.03 1.55 -26.82
N LEU A 239 10.36 1.63 -26.60
CA LEU A 239 11.24 2.83 -26.48
C LEU A 239 12.09 2.91 -25.22
N GLY A 240 13.40 3.10 -25.45
CA GLY A 240 14.41 3.51 -24.48
C GLY A 240 15.06 4.83 -24.88
N ILE A 241 15.15 5.77 -23.93
CA ILE A 241 15.91 7.03 -23.98
C ILE A 241 16.31 7.42 -22.54
N PRO A 242 17.53 7.91 -22.25
CA PRO A 242 17.95 8.32 -20.90
C PRO A 242 17.68 9.82 -20.62
N LEU A 243 17.41 10.17 -19.35
CA LEU A 243 17.13 11.55 -18.90
C LEU A 243 17.69 11.87 -17.49
N ASP A 244 18.41 12.99 -17.40
CA ASP A 244 18.78 13.70 -16.17
C ASP A 244 17.69 14.69 -15.75
N GLY A 245 17.43 14.83 -14.44
CA GLY A 245 16.44 15.77 -13.90
C GLY A 245 16.78 16.27 -12.48
N PRO A 246 16.63 17.58 -12.16
CA PRO A 246 17.04 18.19 -10.89
C PRO A 246 15.94 18.26 -9.81
N SER A 247 16.32 18.76 -8.61
CA SER A 247 15.77 18.41 -7.29
C SER A 247 14.41 18.99 -6.86
N LEU A 248 13.72 18.17 -6.04
CA LEU A 248 12.38 18.28 -5.45
C LEU A 248 12.20 19.40 -4.39
N GLU A 249 13.28 20.06 -4.00
CA GLU A 249 13.34 20.89 -2.79
C GLU A 249 12.61 22.23 -2.96
N SER A 250 12.47 22.74 -4.19
CA SER A 250 11.80 24.02 -4.44
C SER A 250 10.26 23.95 -4.37
N ILE A 251 9.67 22.80 -4.69
CA ILE A 251 8.22 22.60 -4.68
C ILE A 251 7.71 22.38 -3.24
N ARG A 252 8.46 21.59 -2.45
CA ARG A 252 8.15 21.33 -1.04
C ARG A 252 8.15 22.60 -0.19
N ASN A 253 9.16 23.47 -0.38
CA ASN A 253 9.29 24.72 0.37
C ASN A 253 8.14 25.71 0.11
N HIS A 254 7.48 25.63 -1.05
CA HIS A 254 6.34 26.49 -1.36
C HIS A 254 5.07 26.05 -0.60
N ALA A 255 4.81 24.73 -0.52
CA ALA A 255 3.67 24.15 0.19
C ALA A 255 3.75 24.37 1.72
N GLU A 256 4.95 24.23 2.31
CA GLU A 256 5.16 24.47 3.74
C GLU A 256 4.95 25.95 4.14
N SER A 257 5.20 26.89 3.22
CA SER A 257 5.04 28.34 3.49
C SER A 257 3.57 28.80 3.59
N VAL A 258 2.63 28.04 3.00
CA VAL A 258 1.19 28.35 3.04
C VAL A 258 0.56 27.94 4.39
N ALA A 259 1.21 27.04 5.15
CA ALA A 259 0.67 26.47 6.38
C ALA A 259 0.92 27.29 7.66
N SER A 260 1.75 28.35 7.60
CA SER A 260 2.24 29.07 8.77
C SER A 260 1.74 30.52 8.82
N THR A 261 0.54 30.74 9.39
CA THR A 261 0.19 31.90 10.23
C THR A 261 -1.28 31.82 10.70
N ALA A 262 -1.52 31.57 11.98
CA ALA A 262 -2.79 31.96 12.64
C ALA A 262 -2.61 31.97 14.16
N THR A 263 -2.78 33.15 14.79
CA THR A 263 -3.09 33.28 16.21
C THR A 263 -4.60 33.40 16.34
N THR A 264 -5.22 32.55 17.16
CA THR A 264 -6.63 32.17 17.02
C THR A 264 -7.51 32.86 18.08
N SER A 265 -8.67 33.38 17.66
CA SER A 265 -9.72 33.88 18.57
C SER A 265 -11.10 33.22 18.37
N ASP A 266 -11.31 32.51 17.25
CA ASP A 266 -12.57 31.78 16.97
C ASP A 266 -12.51 30.28 17.32
N ALA A 267 -13.66 29.60 17.37
CA ALA A 267 -13.77 28.16 17.64
C ALA A 267 -13.25 27.30 16.47
N ALA A 268 -13.57 27.65 15.22
CA ALA A 268 -13.06 26.97 14.03
C ALA A 268 -11.53 27.05 13.92
N ASP A 269 -10.98 28.22 14.27
CA ASP A 269 -9.53 28.42 14.34
C ASP A 269 -8.86 27.53 15.39
N ARG A 270 -9.55 27.29 16.53
CA ARG A 270 -9.09 26.40 17.60
C ARG A 270 -9.14 24.93 17.18
N GLU A 271 -10.19 24.50 16.49
CA GLU A 271 -10.29 23.14 15.94
C GLU A 271 -9.13 22.84 14.99
N ALA A 272 -8.92 23.71 14.00
CA ALA A 272 -7.82 23.59 13.04
C ALA A 272 -6.44 23.63 13.72
N PHE A 273 -6.28 24.38 14.81
CA PHE A 273 -5.04 24.40 15.59
C PHE A 273 -4.78 23.08 16.33
N TYR A 274 -5.81 22.50 16.97
CA TYR A 274 -5.67 21.22 17.67
C TYR A 274 -5.45 20.04 16.70
N ILE A 275 -6.14 20.04 15.55
CA ILE A 275 -5.90 19.05 14.49
C ILE A 275 -4.44 19.12 14.01
N ARG A 276 -3.93 20.32 13.68
CA ARG A 276 -2.53 20.51 13.27
C ARG A 276 -1.55 20.05 14.35
N THR A 277 -1.84 20.36 15.62
CA THR A 277 -1.01 19.87 16.73
C THR A 277 -1.02 18.33 16.80
N GLY A 278 -2.17 17.70 16.55
CA GLY A 278 -2.26 16.24 16.44
C GLY A 278 -1.41 15.67 15.31
N LEU A 279 -1.33 16.36 14.17
CA LEU A 279 -0.45 15.99 13.06
C LEU A 279 1.03 16.20 13.37
N ASP A 280 1.39 17.26 14.08
CA ASP A 280 2.77 17.48 14.51
C ASP A 280 3.20 16.36 15.46
N LEU A 281 2.30 15.88 16.33
CA LEU A 281 2.56 14.71 17.15
C LEU A 281 2.83 13.45 16.31
N LEU A 282 2.16 13.24 15.17
CA LEU A 282 2.47 12.13 14.24
C LEU A 282 3.88 12.23 13.67
N LYS A 283 4.30 13.43 13.28
CA LYS A 283 5.62 13.68 12.70
C LYS A 283 6.74 13.52 13.71
N GLU A 284 6.43 13.80 14.98
CA GLU A 284 7.38 13.73 16.09
C GLU A 284 7.47 12.34 16.74
N ILE A 285 6.66 11.36 16.31
CA ILE A 285 6.79 10.00 16.86
C ILE A 285 8.16 9.46 16.45
N ASN A 286 9.05 9.49 17.43
CA ASN A 286 10.44 9.13 17.30
C ASN A 286 10.56 7.59 17.22
N PRO A 287 11.35 7.03 16.29
CA PRO A 287 11.64 5.59 16.24
C PRO A 287 12.11 5.03 17.59
N SER A 288 12.84 5.82 18.37
CA SER A 288 13.31 5.42 19.69
C SER A 288 12.24 5.39 20.80
N ILE A 289 11.07 6.02 20.58
CA ILE A 289 9.90 5.95 21.47
C ILE A 289 8.94 4.83 21.02
N ALA A 290 8.99 4.44 19.73
CA ALA A 290 8.25 3.31 19.18
C ALA A 290 8.68 1.95 19.78
N ALA A 291 9.83 1.89 20.46
CA ALA A 291 10.32 0.72 21.21
C ALA A 291 9.36 0.22 22.31
N VAL A 292 8.24 0.90 22.57
CA VAL A 292 7.22 0.47 23.53
C VAL A 292 5.80 0.54 22.93
N GLY A 293 5.48 -0.42 22.08
CA GLY A 293 4.20 -1.13 22.16
C GLY A 293 2.95 -0.49 21.55
N THR A 294 3.07 0.40 20.57
CA THR A 294 1.89 0.95 19.86
C THR A 294 2.04 0.86 18.35
N ILE A 295 1.32 -0.09 17.76
CA ILE A 295 1.47 -0.61 16.38
C ILE A 295 0.64 0.19 15.35
N ASP A 296 -0.06 1.25 15.76
CA ASP A 296 -0.85 2.12 14.86
C ASP A 296 -0.47 3.60 15.06
N ALA A 297 -0.08 4.23 13.95
CA ALA A 297 0.37 5.61 13.84
C ALA A 297 -0.62 6.64 14.43
N LEU A 298 -1.91 6.53 14.10
CA LEU A 298 -2.92 7.48 14.58
C LEU A 298 -3.52 7.07 15.94
N GLY A 299 -3.37 5.80 16.30
CA GLY A 299 -3.41 5.30 17.66
C GLY A 299 -2.57 6.09 18.67
N ASN A 300 -1.46 6.68 18.20
CA ASN A 300 -0.56 7.50 19.00
C ASN A 300 -0.99 8.97 19.15
N VAL A 301 -1.93 9.46 18.35
CA VAL A 301 -2.44 10.83 18.49
C VAL A 301 -3.56 10.86 19.51
N ARG A 302 -3.25 11.20 20.76
CA ARG A 302 -4.24 11.26 21.84
C ARG A 302 -4.63 12.70 22.15
N ILE A 303 -5.91 12.95 22.44
CA ILE A 303 -6.41 14.23 22.96
C ILE A 303 -5.62 14.67 24.20
N ALA A 304 -5.20 13.69 25.02
CA ALA A 304 -4.36 13.95 26.18
C ALA A 304 -3.04 14.64 25.83
N ASP A 305 -2.36 14.15 24.79
CA ASP A 305 -1.04 14.60 24.38
C ASP A 305 -1.16 15.95 23.65
N VAL A 306 -2.21 16.13 22.85
CA VAL A 306 -2.56 17.43 22.24
C VAL A 306 -2.83 18.47 23.32
N ALA A 307 -3.69 18.15 24.30
CA ALA A 307 -4.02 19.06 25.39
C ALA A 307 -2.78 19.47 26.19
N GLN A 308 -1.91 18.51 26.48
CA GLN A 308 -0.63 18.77 27.14
C GLN A 308 0.26 19.69 26.29
N ARG A 309 0.41 19.41 24.99
CA ARG A 309 1.25 20.18 24.07
C ARG A 309 0.80 21.63 23.95
N VAL A 310 -0.51 21.86 23.86
CA VAL A 310 -1.08 23.21 23.73
C VAL A 310 -1.30 23.93 25.06
N GLY A 311 -1.06 23.24 26.19
CA GLY A 311 -1.23 23.82 27.54
C GLY A 311 -2.68 24.04 27.95
N VAL A 312 -3.62 23.21 27.48
CA VAL A 312 -5.05 23.28 27.85
C VAL A 312 -5.51 22.03 28.60
N SER A 313 -6.71 22.05 29.18
CA SER A 313 -7.28 20.87 29.80
C SER A 313 -7.82 19.89 28.77
N LYS A 314 -7.80 18.58 29.04
CA LYS A 314 -8.45 17.58 28.18
C LYS A 314 -9.93 17.92 27.94
N GLY A 315 -10.62 18.38 28.99
CA GLY A 315 -12.03 18.80 28.91
C GLY A 315 -12.27 19.92 27.90
N SER A 316 -11.31 20.84 27.74
CA SER A 316 -11.39 21.92 26.74
C SER A 316 -11.39 21.39 25.30
N ILE A 317 -10.69 20.30 25.03
CA ILE A 317 -10.69 19.63 23.72
C ILE A 317 -11.93 18.74 23.57
N TYR A 318 -12.35 18.05 24.64
CA TYR A 318 -13.58 17.22 24.62
C TYR A 318 -14.86 18.03 24.40
N HIS A 319 -14.84 19.35 24.65
CA HIS A 319 -15.95 20.23 24.27
C HIS A 319 -16.12 20.39 22.76
N LEU A 320 -15.07 20.17 21.97
CA LEU A 320 -15.10 20.21 20.50
C LEU A 320 -15.34 18.81 19.93
N TRP A 321 -14.62 17.81 20.46
CA TRP A 321 -14.78 16.41 20.08
C TRP A 321 -15.25 15.58 21.28
N PRO A 322 -16.51 15.13 21.30
CA PRO A 322 -17.03 14.33 22.41
C PRO A 322 -16.25 13.05 22.70
N SER A 323 -15.48 12.55 21.73
CA SER A 323 -14.67 11.34 21.86
C SER A 323 -13.30 11.47 21.16
N GLN A 324 -12.41 10.55 21.51
CA GLN A 324 -11.08 10.43 20.91
C GLN A 324 -11.16 10.03 19.41
N GLU A 325 -12.18 9.24 19.08
CA GLU A 325 -12.46 8.68 17.77
C GLU A 325 -12.92 9.77 16.79
N LEU A 326 -13.81 10.66 17.24
CA LEU A 326 -14.27 11.80 16.43
C LEU A 326 -13.12 12.78 16.15
N PHE A 327 -12.27 13.04 17.15
CA PHE A 327 -11.06 13.84 16.94
C PHE A 327 -10.14 13.20 15.89
N ARG A 328 -9.89 11.89 15.99
CA ARG A 328 -9.07 11.13 15.05
C ARG A 328 -9.66 11.10 13.64
N LEU A 329 -10.98 10.98 13.50
CA LEU A 329 -11.66 11.04 12.21
C LEU A 329 -11.47 12.41 11.56
N ASP A 330 -11.57 13.51 12.31
CA ASP A 330 -11.33 14.84 11.77
C ASP A 330 -9.85 15.09 11.43
N VAL A 331 -8.92 14.49 12.18
CA VAL A 331 -7.50 14.43 11.80
C VAL A 331 -7.33 13.69 10.46
N LEU A 332 -7.96 12.54 10.26
CA LEU A 332 -7.94 11.81 8.98
C LEU A 332 -8.49 12.66 7.84
N LYS A 333 -9.67 13.27 8.01
CA LYS A 333 -10.28 14.15 6.98
C LYS A 333 -9.34 15.30 6.61
N HIS A 334 -8.65 15.87 7.60
CA HIS A 334 -7.67 16.92 7.36
C HIS A 334 -6.44 16.42 6.58
N ILE A 335 -5.91 15.23 6.90
CA ILE A 335 -4.83 14.59 6.13
C ILE A 335 -5.28 14.41 4.68
N LEU A 336 -6.43 13.79 4.46
CA LEU A 336 -6.95 13.50 3.11
C LEU A 336 -7.22 14.79 2.31
N THR A 337 -7.76 15.82 2.94
CA THR A 337 -7.98 17.13 2.30
C THR A 337 -6.66 17.80 1.94
N THR A 338 -5.70 17.82 2.87
CA THR A 338 -4.37 18.42 2.63
C THR A 338 -3.66 17.74 1.47
N TRP A 339 -3.72 16.42 1.39
CA TRP A 339 -3.16 15.64 0.28
C TRP A 339 -3.88 15.89 -1.04
N SER A 340 -5.21 16.01 -1.02
CA SER A 340 -5.98 16.40 -2.20
C SER A 340 -5.59 17.78 -2.72
N ASP A 341 -5.41 18.77 -1.84
CA ASP A 341 -5.03 20.13 -2.23
C ASP A 341 -3.58 20.16 -2.74
N PHE A 342 -2.67 19.46 -2.07
CA PHE A 342 -1.29 19.29 -2.53
C PHE A 342 -1.22 18.65 -3.92
N SER A 343 -1.95 17.55 -4.14
CA SER A 343 -1.98 16.85 -5.43
C SER A 343 -2.47 17.78 -6.55
N ALA A 344 -3.51 18.58 -6.28
CA ALA A 344 -4.05 19.56 -7.23
C ALA A 344 -2.98 20.56 -7.69
N MET A 345 -2.29 21.15 -6.70
CA MET A 345 -1.25 22.14 -6.93
C MET A 345 -0.05 21.52 -7.66
N ALA A 346 0.37 20.32 -7.24
CA ALA A 346 1.49 19.61 -7.81
C ALA A 346 1.25 19.24 -9.28
N ILE A 347 0.08 18.69 -9.61
CA ILE A 347 -0.30 18.34 -10.99
C ILE A 347 -0.38 19.60 -11.85
N ALA A 348 -1.00 20.68 -11.36
CA ALA A 348 -1.07 21.94 -12.11
C ALA A 348 0.33 22.50 -12.41
N ALA A 349 1.22 22.52 -11.41
CA ALA A 349 2.60 22.98 -11.58
C ALA A 349 3.40 22.11 -12.57
N LEU A 350 3.24 20.78 -12.52
CA LEU A 350 3.85 19.85 -13.46
C LEU A 350 3.36 20.08 -14.89
N MET A 351 2.06 20.34 -15.07
CA MET A 351 1.47 20.61 -16.37
C MET A 351 1.97 21.91 -16.99
N ASP A 352 2.10 22.97 -16.19
CA ASP A 352 2.67 24.25 -16.64
C ASP A 352 4.16 24.12 -16.98
N ARG A 353 4.91 23.37 -16.17
CA ARG A 353 6.32 23.07 -16.42
C ARG A 353 6.53 22.24 -17.68
N SER A 354 5.74 21.18 -17.87
CA SER A 354 5.75 20.35 -19.08
C SER A 354 5.57 21.18 -20.34
N LYS A 355 4.63 22.13 -20.35
CA LYS A 355 4.43 23.06 -21.47
C LYS A 355 5.63 23.99 -21.67
N ALA A 356 6.21 24.51 -20.60
CA ALA A 356 7.33 25.44 -20.68
C ALA A 356 8.63 24.78 -21.19
N GLU A 357 8.87 23.53 -20.78
CA GLU A 357 10.06 22.76 -21.13
C GLU A 357 9.88 21.89 -22.37
N GLY A 358 8.65 21.74 -22.87
CA GLY A 358 8.34 20.94 -24.06
C GLY A 358 8.45 19.44 -23.82
N TRP A 359 8.08 18.98 -22.63
CA TRP A 359 8.17 17.56 -22.26
C TRP A 359 7.29 16.67 -23.13
N THR A 360 7.77 15.47 -23.44
CA THR A 360 6.93 14.42 -24.03
C THR A 360 5.89 13.92 -23.03
N PRO A 361 4.83 13.23 -23.48
CA PRO A 361 3.86 12.60 -22.58
C PRO A 361 4.50 11.63 -21.59
N GLU A 362 5.53 10.89 -22.01
CA GLU A 362 6.28 9.96 -21.17
C GLU A 362 7.09 10.69 -20.10
N GLU A 363 7.72 11.81 -20.47
CA GLU A 363 8.46 12.66 -19.53
C GLU A 363 7.52 13.27 -18.48
N LEU A 364 6.36 13.76 -18.91
CA LEU A 364 5.33 14.26 -18.00
C LEU A 364 4.86 13.17 -17.02
N LEU A 365 4.54 11.97 -17.53
CA LEU A 365 4.10 10.86 -16.71
C LEU A 365 5.17 10.44 -15.71
N ARG A 366 6.43 10.33 -16.16
CA ARG A 366 7.57 10.00 -15.30
C ARG A 366 7.76 11.04 -14.20
N ASN A 367 7.81 12.33 -14.53
CA ASN A 367 8.02 13.39 -13.54
C ASN A 367 6.87 13.46 -12.53
N ALA A 368 5.62 13.24 -12.98
CA ALA A 368 4.47 13.16 -12.08
C ALA A 368 4.56 11.97 -11.12
N SER A 369 4.97 10.81 -11.63
CA SER A 369 5.13 9.58 -10.84
C SER A 369 6.26 9.70 -9.83
N ASP A 370 7.41 10.23 -10.25
CA ASP A 370 8.56 10.47 -9.36
C ASP A 370 8.20 11.47 -8.25
N LEU A 371 7.52 12.56 -8.59
CA LEU A 371 7.05 13.54 -7.61
C LEU A 371 6.09 12.90 -6.60
N ALA A 372 5.09 12.14 -7.07
CA ALA A 372 4.11 11.49 -6.20
C ALA A 372 4.80 10.50 -5.25
N PHE A 373 5.65 9.62 -5.78
CA PHE A 373 6.37 8.63 -4.97
C PHE A 373 7.28 9.30 -3.93
N ASP A 374 8.12 10.24 -4.35
CA ASP A 374 9.08 10.87 -3.45
C ASP A 374 8.41 11.77 -2.39
N ALA A 375 7.28 12.39 -2.72
CA ALA A 375 6.49 13.17 -1.75
C ALA A 375 5.84 12.29 -0.68
N CYS A 376 5.43 11.06 -1.04
CA CYS A 376 4.63 10.22 -0.16
C CYS A 376 5.46 9.18 0.62
N LYS A 377 6.54 8.64 0.04
CA LYS A 377 7.23 7.43 0.55
C LYS A 377 7.84 7.54 1.94
N ALA A 378 8.06 8.76 2.41
CA ALA A 378 8.63 9.05 3.73
C ALA A 378 7.80 10.07 4.52
N ASP A 379 6.60 10.42 4.05
CA ASP A 379 5.74 11.35 4.79
C ASP A 379 4.93 10.58 5.86
N PRO A 380 5.19 10.79 7.16
CA PRO A 380 4.49 10.09 8.22
C PRO A 380 2.98 10.39 8.23
N THR A 381 2.54 11.56 7.73
CA THR A 381 1.12 11.89 7.62
C THR A 381 0.43 11.10 6.51
N PHE A 382 1.13 10.87 5.39
CA PHE A 382 0.64 10.01 4.33
C PHE A 382 0.59 8.56 4.79
N LEU A 383 1.67 8.07 5.41
CA LEU A 383 1.76 6.71 5.91
C LEU A 383 0.66 6.44 6.96
N ALA A 384 0.42 7.38 7.87
CA ALA A 384 -0.58 7.23 8.91
C ALA A 384 -1.98 6.92 8.39
N ARG A 385 -2.35 7.33 7.16
CA ARG A 385 -3.68 7.01 6.61
C ARG A 385 -3.89 5.50 6.43
N PHE A 386 -2.85 4.71 6.19
CA PHE A 386 -2.99 3.26 6.02
C PHE A 386 -3.47 2.56 7.31
N SER A 387 -3.24 3.16 8.48
CA SER A 387 -3.81 2.67 9.74
C SER A 387 -5.34 2.72 9.78
N PHE A 388 -5.95 3.67 9.07
CA PHE A 388 -7.41 3.79 8.98
C PHE A 388 -8.03 2.85 7.95
N ALA A 389 -7.22 2.19 7.10
CA ALA A 389 -7.72 1.17 6.18
C ALA A 389 -8.45 0.04 6.93
N LEU A 390 -8.04 -0.24 8.16
CA LEU A 390 -8.67 -1.24 9.03
C LEU A 390 -10.05 -0.84 9.55
N HIS A 391 -10.38 0.45 9.48
CA HIS A 391 -11.60 1.01 10.04
C HIS A 391 -12.62 1.37 8.96
N VAL A 392 -12.44 0.95 7.70
CA VAL A 392 -13.40 1.25 6.63
C VAL A 392 -14.75 0.58 6.82
N ALA A 393 -14.85 -0.45 7.68
CA ALA A 393 -16.13 -0.98 8.12
C ALA A 393 -17.00 0.11 8.80
N ASN A 394 -16.37 1.15 9.35
CA ASN A 394 -17.06 2.37 9.78
C ASN A 394 -17.45 3.22 8.54
N PRO A 395 -18.75 3.48 8.31
CA PRO A 395 -19.21 4.23 7.14
C PRO A 395 -18.63 5.65 7.03
N GLU A 396 -18.35 6.32 8.15
CA GLU A 396 -17.78 7.67 8.16
C GLU A 396 -16.31 7.67 7.71
N VAL A 397 -15.55 6.67 8.12
CA VAL A 397 -14.15 6.48 7.67
C VAL A 397 -14.12 6.13 6.19
N ALA A 398 -14.96 5.18 5.74
CA ALA A 398 -15.07 4.85 4.33
C ALA A 398 -15.54 6.03 3.47
N SER A 399 -16.44 6.88 3.98
CA SER A 399 -16.84 8.11 3.29
C SER A 399 -15.68 9.09 3.18
N ALA A 400 -14.94 9.30 4.28
CA ALA A 400 -13.78 10.19 4.28
C ALA A 400 -12.72 9.77 3.25
N PHE A 401 -12.39 8.48 3.18
CA PHE A 401 -11.47 7.97 2.15
C PHE A 401 -12.01 8.17 0.74
N ARG A 402 -13.27 7.81 0.48
CA ARG A 402 -13.89 7.99 -0.84
C ARG A 402 -13.86 9.45 -1.27
N ASP A 403 -14.25 10.38 -0.40
CA ASP A 403 -14.27 11.80 -0.72
C ASP A 403 -12.86 12.38 -0.93
N GLY A 404 -11.91 11.99 -0.08
CA GLY A 404 -10.51 12.44 -0.17
C GLY A 404 -9.81 11.93 -1.42
N ASN A 405 -9.89 10.62 -1.67
CA ASN A 405 -9.24 9.99 -2.81
C ASN A 405 -9.97 10.30 -4.13
N PHE A 406 -11.30 10.53 -4.13
CA PHE A 406 -12.02 10.91 -5.36
C PHE A 406 -11.44 12.16 -6.01
N LYS A 407 -11.10 13.19 -5.22
CA LYS A 407 -10.52 14.43 -5.74
C LYS A 407 -9.12 14.22 -6.32
N VAL A 408 -8.27 13.47 -5.62
CA VAL A 408 -6.93 13.09 -6.10
C VAL A 408 -7.05 12.30 -7.41
N ASN A 409 -7.91 11.29 -7.43
CA ASN A 409 -8.15 10.43 -8.59
C ASN A 409 -8.72 11.20 -9.77
N GLN A 410 -9.58 12.20 -9.55
CA GLN A 410 -10.09 13.06 -10.63
C GLN A 410 -8.97 13.87 -11.29
N GLN A 411 -8.07 14.45 -10.50
CA GLN A 411 -6.96 15.26 -11.02
C GLN A 411 -5.94 14.40 -11.74
N PHE A 412 -5.62 13.24 -11.18
CA PHE A 412 -4.70 12.30 -11.80
C PHE A 412 -5.31 11.65 -13.05
N SER A 413 -6.61 11.35 -13.05
CA SER A 413 -7.33 10.89 -14.25
C SER A 413 -7.22 11.89 -15.39
N ALA A 414 -7.33 13.20 -15.11
CA ALA A 414 -7.18 14.23 -16.14
C ALA A 414 -5.75 14.29 -16.70
N LEU A 415 -4.74 14.04 -15.87
CA LEU A 415 -3.35 13.89 -16.31
C LEU A 415 -3.18 12.67 -17.22
N LEU A 416 -3.72 11.51 -16.81
CA LEU A 416 -3.65 10.26 -17.58
C LEU A 416 -4.38 10.38 -18.92
N ASP A 417 -5.58 10.97 -18.93
CA ASP A 417 -6.36 11.21 -20.15
C ASP A 417 -5.58 12.06 -21.15
N LYS A 418 -4.93 13.12 -20.66
CA LYS A 418 -4.05 13.95 -21.50
C LYS A 418 -2.87 13.14 -22.05
N VAL A 419 -2.18 12.38 -21.21
CA VAL A 419 -1.02 11.57 -21.64
C VAL A 419 -1.42 10.59 -22.73
N LEU A 420 -2.53 9.86 -22.53
CA LEU A 420 -3.06 8.91 -23.52
C LEU A 420 -3.46 9.61 -24.82
N THR A 421 -4.17 10.75 -24.72
CA THR A 421 -4.59 11.54 -25.88
C THR A 421 -3.40 12.04 -26.69
N ASP A 422 -2.38 12.60 -26.03
CA ASP A 422 -1.17 13.10 -26.69
C ASP A 422 -0.36 11.97 -27.35
N GLN A 423 -0.44 10.75 -26.80
CA GLN A 423 0.14 9.54 -27.41
C GLN A 423 -0.71 8.97 -28.56
N GLY A 424 -1.89 9.53 -28.84
CA GLY A 424 -2.83 9.01 -29.83
C GLY A 424 -3.44 7.68 -29.42
N ARG A 425 -3.73 7.50 -28.13
CA ARG A 425 -4.24 6.26 -27.55
C ARG A 425 -5.57 6.48 -26.83
N LYS A 426 -6.37 5.43 -26.74
CA LYS A 426 -7.62 5.37 -25.97
C LYS A 426 -7.65 4.10 -25.13
N LEU A 427 -8.34 4.12 -23.99
CA LEU A 427 -8.50 2.93 -23.15
C LEU A 427 -9.31 1.84 -23.87
N ARG A 428 -8.93 0.58 -23.65
CA ARG A 428 -9.69 -0.59 -24.13
C ARG A 428 -10.91 -0.81 -23.24
N ALA A 429 -12.05 -1.13 -23.84
CA ALA A 429 -13.21 -1.55 -23.04
C ALA A 429 -12.91 -2.86 -22.28
N PRO A 430 -13.45 -3.05 -21.06
CA PRO A 430 -14.35 -2.18 -20.30
C PRO A 430 -13.63 -1.18 -19.37
N ILE A 431 -12.33 -0.90 -19.59
CA ILE A 431 -11.52 -0.04 -18.73
C ILE A 431 -11.90 1.43 -18.94
N ASP A 432 -12.06 2.14 -17.83
CA ASP A 432 -12.16 3.60 -17.79
C ASP A 432 -11.02 4.22 -16.98
N LEU A 433 -10.96 5.55 -16.95
CA LEU A 433 -9.93 6.29 -16.21
C LEU A 433 -10.01 6.08 -14.69
N SER A 434 -11.18 5.72 -14.15
CA SER A 434 -11.33 5.41 -12.72
C SER A 434 -10.63 4.10 -12.38
N ILE A 435 -10.83 3.07 -13.19
CA ILE A 435 -10.16 1.77 -13.03
C ILE A 435 -8.65 1.94 -13.21
N LEU A 436 -8.20 2.63 -14.26
CA LEU A 436 -6.77 2.88 -14.47
C LEU A 436 -6.16 3.65 -13.29
N SER A 437 -6.82 4.72 -12.82
CA SER A 437 -6.33 5.50 -11.67
C SER A 437 -6.24 4.67 -10.40
N SER A 438 -7.20 3.78 -10.15
CA SER A 438 -7.14 2.85 -9.02
C SER A 438 -5.94 1.90 -9.12
N TYR A 439 -5.61 1.39 -10.31
CA TYR A 439 -4.42 0.53 -10.46
C TYR A 439 -3.11 1.29 -10.27
N VAL A 440 -3.06 2.55 -10.71
CA VAL A 440 -1.92 3.43 -10.42
C VAL A 440 -1.80 3.71 -8.92
N GLU A 441 -2.92 4.00 -8.26
CA GLU A 441 -2.98 4.25 -6.83
C GLU A 441 -2.57 3.00 -6.02
N ALA A 442 -2.98 1.80 -6.46
CA ALA A 442 -2.54 0.53 -5.87
C ALA A 442 -1.02 0.39 -6.00
N ALA A 443 -0.47 0.67 -7.18
CA ALA A 443 0.97 0.61 -7.39
C ALA A 443 1.74 1.58 -6.48
N LEU A 444 1.26 2.82 -6.36
CA LEU A 444 1.82 3.82 -5.44
C LEU A 444 1.79 3.31 -3.99
N TYR A 445 0.64 2.79 -3.53
CA TYR A 445 0.45 2.39 -2.13
C TYR A 445 1.34 1.20 -1.78
N GLY A 446 1.35 0.18 -2.66
CA GLY A 446 2.20 -0.98 -2.54
C GLY A 446 3.68 -0.62 -2.44
N LEU A 447 4.15 0.21 -3.37
CA LEU A 447 5.54 0.65 -3.41
C LEU A 447 5.94 1.48 -2.19
N ILE A 448 5.04 2.31 -1.65
CA ILE A 448 5.30 3.08 -0.43
C ILE A 448 5.46 2.16 0.77
N LEU A 449 4.60 1.15 0.92
CA LEU A 449 4.71 0.19 2.01
C LEU A 449 5.99 -0.65 1.90
N LEU A 450 6.31 -1.14 0.70
CA LEU A 450 7.55 -1.88 0.46
C LEU A 450 8.78 -0.98 0.72
N ASN A 451 8.74 0.29 0.34
CA ASN A 451 9.84 1.21 0.63
C ASN A 451 10.02 1.48 2.13
N GLY A 452 8.92 1.47 2.89
CA GLY A 452 8.96 1.65 4.34
C GLY A 452 9.74 0.53 5.05
N THR A 453 9.61 -0.72 4.57
CA THR A 453 10.24 -1.89 5.20
C THR A 453 11.56 -2.30 4.52
N SER A 454 11.60 -2.21 3.19
CA SER A 454 12.68 -2.72 2.34
C SER A 454 13.06 -1.71 1.25
N PRO A 455 13.59 -0.53 1.62
CA PRO A 455 13.90 0.52 0.65
C PRO A 455 14.90 0.07 -0.42
N ASP A 456 15.74 -0.92 -0.13
CA ASP A 456 16.73 -1.49 -1.07
C ASP A 456 16.06 -2.21 -2.25
N LEU A 457 14.88 -2.79 -2.02
CA LEU A 457 14.10 -3.45 -3.06
C LEU A 457 13.35 -2.46 -3.98
N VAL A 458 13.22 -1.18 -3.57
CA VAL A 458 12.48 -0.15 -4.34
C VAL A 458 13.40 0.89 -4.97
N ASP A 459 14.36 1.40 -4.21
CA ASP A 459 15.29 2.45 -4.64
C ASP A 459 16.70 1.92 -4.93
N GLY A 460 16.94 0.60 -4.80
CA GLY A 460 18.26 -0.01 -5.02
C GLY A 460 18.82 0.23 -6.42
N HIS A 461 17.98 0.16 -7.47
CA HIS A 461 18.41 0.41 -8.86
C HIS A 461 18.79 1.87 -9.12
N ARG A 462 18.29 2.81 -8.30
CA ARG A 462 18.61 4.24 -8.36
C ARG A 462 19.88 4.60 -7.59
N ARG A 463 20.23 3.84 -6.54
CA ARG A 463 21.31 4.18 -5.61
C ARG A 463 22.72 3.87 -6.10
N HIS A 464 22.88 2.97 -7.07
CA HIS A 464 24.20 2.57 -7.59
C HIS A 464 24.69 3.41 -8.77
N LEU A 465 24.01 4.51 -9.08
CA LEU A 465 24.38 5.39 -10.17
C LEU A 465 25.30 6.51 -9.68
N ALA A 466 26.23 6.92 -10.54
CA ALA A 466 27.06 8.09 -10.28
C ALA A 466 26.17 9.33 -10.07
N GLU A 467 26.60 10.28 -9.22
CA GLU A 467 25.81 11.50 -8.90
C GLU A 467 25.39 12.30 -10.15
N ASP A 468 26.17 12.22 -11.23
CA ASP A 468 25.95 12.93 -12.50
C ASP A 468 25.24 12.07 -13.57
N ALA A 469 24.81 10.85 -13.25
CA ALA A 469 24.14 9.98 -14.21
C ALA A 469 22.62 10.21 -14.23
N PRO A 470 21.98 10.06 -15.41
CA PRO A 470 20.53 10.04 -15.56
C PRO A 470 19.88 9.14 -14.53
N LYS A 471 19.13 9.74 -13.59
CA LYS A 471 18.33 8.95 -12.64
C LYS A 471 17.36 8.10 -13.44
N PRO A 472 17.27 6.78 -13.20
CA PRO A 472 16.34 5.94 -13.90
C PRO A 472 14.94 6.27 -13.41
N PRO A 473 13.92 6.03 -14.25
CA PRO A 473 12.53 6.13 -13.82
C PRO A 473 12.28 5.34 -12.54
N SER A 474 11.33 5.80 -11.72
CA SER A 474 10.91 5.03 -10.54
C SER A 474 10.23 3.77 -11.02
N TYR A 475 10.18 2.75 -10.16
CA TYR A 475 9.30 1.62 -10.43
C TYR A 475 7.86 2.09 -10.61
N LEU A 476 7.41 3.11 -9.88
CA LEU A 476 6.09 3.70 -10.10
C LEU A 476 5.93 4.27 -11.52
N ALA A 477 6.88 5.07 -12.00
CA ALA A 477 6.84 5.62 -13.35
C ALA A 477 6.79 4.52 -14.43
N GLU A 478 7.61 3.48 -14.28
CA GLU A 478 7.61 2.33 -15.18
C GLU A 478 6.28 1.58 -15.12
N MET A 479 5.76 1.33 -13.92
CA MET A 479 4.47 0.67 -13.71
C MET A 479 3.32 1.41 -14.37
N ILE A 480 3.24 2.74 -14.20
CA ILE A 480 2.16 3.55 -14.78
C ILE A 480 2.28 3.57 -16.31
N ALA A 481 3.51 3.67 -16.84
CA ALA A 481 3.73 3.56 -18.28
C ALA A 481 3.27 2.19 -18.82
N GLY A 482 3.59 1.10 -18.10
CA GLY A 482 3.13 -0.26 -18.42
C GLY A 482 1.62 -0.40 -18.40
N LEU A 483 0.96 0.15 -17.38
CA LEU A 483 -0.49 0.15 -17.27
C LEU A 483 -1.14 0.93 -18.41
N CYS A 484 -0.62 2.12 -18.73
CA CYS A 484 -1.10 2.92 -19.85
C CYS A 484 -0.95 2.14 -21.16
N GLU A 485 0.22 1.54 -21.41
CA GLU A 485 0.51 0.77 -22.62
C GLU A 485 -0.38 -0.48 -22.74
N TYR A 486 -0.53 -1.22 -21.64
CA TYR A 486 -1.29 -2.46 -21.61
C TYR A 486 -2.79 -2.25 -21.74
N LEU A 487 -3.35 -1.26 -21.04
CA LEU A 487 -4.80 -1.04 -20.96
C LEU A 487 -5.36 -0.12 -22.05
N SER A 488 -4.52 0.37 -22.95
CA SER A 488 -4.93 1.23 -24.05
C SER A 488 -4.56 0.66 -25.41
N GLU A 489 -5.18 1.21 -26.45
CA GLU A 489 -4.92 0.91 -27.85
C GLU A 489 -4.73 2.21 -28.65
N PRO A 490 -4.00 2.16 -29.78
CA PRO A 490 -3.94 3.29 -30.70
C PRO A 490 -5.34 3.72 -31.15
N ILE A 491 -5.53 5.03 -31.34
CA ILE A 491 -6.70 5.56 -32.03
C ILE A 491 -6.45 5.37 -33.52
N ASP A 492 -7.21 4.49 -34.16
CA ASP A 492 -7.16 4.32 -35.62
C ASP A 492 -7.43 5.69 -36.29
N SER A 493 -6.43 6.20 -37.02
CA SER A 493 -6.43 7.52 -37.68
C SER A 493 -7.26 7.55 -38.96
#